data_AF-A0A6N3UJH4-F1
#
_entry.id   AF-A0A6N3UJH4-F1
#
_cell.length_a   1.000
_cell.length_b   1.000
_cell.length_c   1.000
_cell.angle_alpha   90.00
_cell.angle_beta   90.00
_cell.angle_gamma   90.00
#
_symmetry.space_group_name_H-M   'P 1'
#
loop_
_entity.id
_entity.type
_entity.pdbx_description
1 polymer ?
#
loop_
_entity_poly.entity_id
_entity_poly.type
_entity_poly.pdbx_seq_one_letter_code
_entity_poly.pdbx_strand_id
1 'polypeptide(L)'
;MNNVIDDSKDPQLLNASNDRIRTFLNKQLEGYGLDCGEVYINIVDDPVTLELVSSESLLEVGFACLVQDREPTYVQGLTQAFSKPWTFDEADRIRKPSLYDIEKIMRKLQDEAKYQWSR
;
A
#
# COMPACT_ATOMS: atom_id res chain seq x y z
N MET A 1 4.72 10.36 33.98
CA MET A 1 5.52 9.95 32.81
C MET A 1 4.67 8.96 32.04
N ASN A 2 4.04 9.38 30.95
CA ASN A 2 3.26 8.48 30.13
C ASN A 2 4.24 7.66 29.29
N ASN A 3 4.38 6.38 29.63
CA ASN A 3 5.00 5.41 28.73
C ASN A 3 4.07 5.29 27.53
N VAL A 4 4.40 5.99 26.44
CA VAL A 4 3.90 5.62 25.12
C VAL A 4 4.53 4.27 24.84
N ILE A 5 3.75 3.21 25.02
CA ILE A 5 4.14 1.89 24.55
C ILE A 5 4.19 2.03 23.04
N ASP A 6 5.41 1.93 22.50
CA ASP A 6 5.62 1.83 21.06
C ASP A 6 5.21 0.41 20.66
N ASP A 7 3.91 0.25 20.39
CA ASP A 7 3.28 -1.02 20.04
C ASP A 7 3.92 -1.68 18.80
N SER A 8 4.78 -0.96 18.07
CA SER A 8 5.59 -1.49 16.96
C SER A 8 6.66 -2.51 17.40
N LYS A 9 6.98 -2.60 18.69
CA LYS A 9 8.03 -3.50 19.23
C LYS A 9 7.54 -4.89 19.62
N ASP A 10 6.23 -5.16 19.58
CA ASP A 10 5.69 -6.50 19.80
C ASP A 10 5.48 -7.21 18.44
N PRO A 11 6.25 -8.26 18.12
CA PRO A 11 6.12 -9.00 16.86
C PRO A 11 4.74 -9.60 16.65
N GLN A 12 4.02 -9.95 17.72
CA GLN A 12 2.69 -10.56 17.61
C GLN A 12 1.63 -9.53 17.23
N LEU A 13 1.70 -8.31 17.79
CA LEU A 13 0.82 -7.20 17.42
C LEU A 13 1.09 -6.72 16.00
N LEU A 14 2.35 -6.69 15.58
CA LEU A 14 2.75 -6.39 14.20
C LEU A 14 2.20 -7.44 13.21
N ASN A 15 2.33 -8.73 13.53
CA ASN A 15 1.80 -9.81 12.70
C ASN A 15 0.26 -9.78 12.60
N ALA A 16 -0.43 -9.59 13.72
CA ALA A 16 -1.89 -9.46 13.72
C ALA A 16 -2.37 -8.25 12.92
N SER A 17 -1.62 -7.14 12.95
CA SER A 17 -1.90 -5.95 12.14
C SER A 17 -1.68 -6.23 10.65
N ASN A 18 -0.59 -6.90 10.29
CA ASN A 18 -0.31 -7.30 8.91
C ASN A 18 -1.39 -8.22 8.34
N ASP A 19 -1.88 -9.19 9.11
CA ASP A 19 -2.95 -10.08 8.66
C ASP A 19 -4.27 -9.35 8.44
N ARG A 20 -4.60 -8.37 9.29
CA ARG A 20 -5.79 -7.51 9.12
C ARG A 20 -5.68 -6.65 7.88
N ILE A 21 -4.52 -6.00 7.65
CA ILE A 21 -4.26 -5.19 6.46
C ILE A 21 -4.37 -6.08 5.21
N ARG A 22 -3.68 -7.22 5.18
CA ARG A 22 -3.72 -8.16 4.04
C ARG A 22 -5.13 -8.62 3.75
N THR A 23 -5.89 -9.02 4.77
CA THR A 23 -7.29 -9.47 4.62
C THR A 23 -8.15 -8.37 4.02
N PHE A 24 -8.04 -7.14 4.54
CA PHE A 24 -8.80 -6.01 4.03
C PHE A 24 -8.44 -5.68 2.58
N LEU A 25 -7.15 -5.55 2.27
CA LEU A 25 -6.66 -5.20 0.94
C LEU A 25 -7.04 -6.27 -0.09
N ASN A 26 -6.81 -7.55 0.20
CA ASN A 26 -7.16 -8.63 -0.71
C ASN A 26 -8.67 -8.67 -0.98
N LYS A 27 -9.52 -8.41 0.01
CA LYS A 27 -10.97 -8.27 -0.21
C LYS A 27 -11.33 -7.12 -1.15
N GLN A 28 -10.62 -5.99 -1.10
CA GLN A 28 -10.84 -4.90 -2.07
C GLN A 28 -10.31 -5.25 -3.47
N LEU A 29 -9.30 -6.12 -3.56
CA LEU A 29 -8.63 -6.51 -4.80
C LEU A 29 -9.26 -7.74 -5.49
N GLU A 30 -10.11 -8.51 -4.81
CA GLU A 30 -10.76 -9.72 -5.36
C GLU A 30 -11.41 -9.48 -6.74
N GLY A 31 -12.09 -8.35 -6.92
CA GLY A 31 -12.73 -8.00 -8.19
C GLY A 31 -11.77 -7.78 -9.37
N TYR A 32 -10.47 -7.62 -9.09
CA TYR A 32 -9.41 -7.49 -10.08
C TYR A 32 -8.57 -8.77 -10.23
N GLY A 33 -8.79 -9.78 -9.37
CA GLY A 33 -7.98 -11.01 -9.35
C GLY A 33 -6.53 -10.77 -8.92
N LEU A 34 -6.29 -9.81 -8.02
CA LEU A 34 -4.96 -9.40 -7.57
C LEU A 34 -4.74 -9.74 -6.08
N ASP A 35 -3.48 -9.92 -5.70
CA ASP A 35 -3.02 -10.04 -4.30
C ASP A 35 -2.18 -8.83 -3.91
N CYS A 36 -2.40 -8.28 -2.70
CA CYS A 36 -1.71 -7.07 -2.26
C CYS A 36 -0.19 -7.23 -2.06
N GLY A 37 0.31 -8.46 -1.92
CA GLY A 37 1.75 -8.76 -1.87
C GLY A 37 2.40 -8.80 -3.26
N GLU A 38 1.61 -8.96 -4.32
CA GLU A 38 2.08 -9.12 -5.71
C GLU A 38 1.76 -7.88 -6.58
N VAL A 39 1.17 -6.85 -5.99
CA VAL A 39 0.96 -5.54 -6.62
C VAL A 39 1.97 -4.57 -6.04
N TYR A 40 2.81 -3.99 -6.89
CA TYR A 40 3.87 -3.07 -6.51
C TYR A 40 3.57 -1.67 -7.01
N ILE A 41 3.73 -0.69 -6.13
CA ILE A 41 3.75 0.73 -6.47
C ILE A 41 5.21 1.10 -6.73
N ASN A 42 5.52 1.33 -8.01
CA ASN A 42 6.86 1.74 -8.41
C ASN A 42 6.85 3.23 -8.76
N ILE A 43 7.90 3.92 -8.33
CA ILE A 43 8.06 5.36 -8.52
C ILE A 43 9.39 5.60 -9.23
N VAL A 44 9.35 6.44 -10.26
CA VAL A 44 10.54 6.97 -10.94
C VAL A 44 10.81 8.41 -10.52
N ASP A 45 12.06 8.86 -10.68
CA ASP A 45 12.48 10.23 -10.38
C ASP A 45 11.92 11.27 -11.38
N ASP A 46 11.90 10.92 -12.66
CA ASP A 46 11.52 11.76 -13.80
C ASP A 46 10.89 10.88 -14.92
N PRO A 47 9.88 11.40 -15.66
CA PRO A 47 9.14 10.59 -16.63
C PRO A 47 9.91 10.34 -17.95
N VAL A 48 11.12 10.91 -18.11
CA VAL A 48 11.98 10.73 -19.28
C VAL A 48 13.06 9.70 -19.00
N THR A 49 13.77 9.81 -17.88
CA THR A 49 14.84 8.88 -17.47
C THR A 49 14.28 7.54 -17.00
N LEU A 50 13.10 7.57 -16.36
CA LEU A 50 12.46 6.41 -15.74
C LEU A 50 13.37 5.71 -14.72
N GLU A 51 14.24 6.46 -14.02
CA GLU A 51 15.09 5.88 -12.98
C GLU A 51 14.24 5.56 -11.75
N LEU A 52 14.17 4.29 -11.39
CA LEU A 52 13.36 3.82 -10.26
C LEU A 52 13.98 4.25 -8.93
N VAL A 53 13.18 4.92 -8.11
CA VAL A 53 13.58 5.42 -6.78
C VAL A 53 12.82 4.76 -5.63
N SER A 54 11.67 4.14 -5.91
CA SER A 54 10.93 3.35 -4.92
C SER A 54 10.19 2.19 -5.57
N SER A 55 10.03 1.11 -4.82
CA SER A 55 9.20 -0.04 -5.15
C SER A 55 8.68 -0.66 -3.86
N GLU A 56 7.38 -0.54 -3.63
CA GLU A 56 6.72 -1.03 -2.42
C GLU A 56 5.51 -1.87 -2.82
N SER A 57 5.34 -3.04 -2.23
CA SER A 57 4.11 -3.82 -2.36
C SER A 57 2.93 -3.04 -1.79
N LEU A 58 1.73 -3.33 -2.26
CA LEU A 58 0.52 -2.68 -1.77
C LEU A 58 0.28 -2.97 -0.28
N LEU A 59 0.75 -4.12 0.20
CA LEU A 59 0.77 -4.47 1.62
C LEU A 59 1.68 -3.52 2.43
N GLU A 60 2.91 -3.26 1.96
CA GLU A 60 3.85 -2.32 2.59
C GLU A 60 3.31 -0.90 2.59
N VAL A 61 2.71 -0.46 1.47
CA VAL A 61 2.01 0.83 1.38
C VAL A 61 0.89 0.91 2.41
N GLY A 62 0.07 -0.14 2.53
CA GLY A 62 -1.01 -0.20 3.52
C GLY A 62 -0.50 -0.11 4.96
N PHE A 63 0.62 -0.77 5.26
CA PHE A 63 1.27 -0.67 6.55
C PHE A 63 1.77 0.75 6.84
N ALA A 64 2.52 1.34 5.90
CA ALA A 64 3.03 2.71 6.03
C ALA A 64 1.90 3.74 6.19
N CYS A 65 0.80 3.56 5.45
CA CYS A 65 -0.41 4.39 5.50
C CYS A 65 -1.01 4.45 6.91
N LEU A 66 -1.03 3.32 7.63
CA LEU A 66 -1.55 3.25 9.00
C LEU A 66 -0.55 3.78 10.03
N VAL A 67 0.74 3.42 9.91
CA VAL A 67 1.78 3.87 10.85
C VAL A 67 1.95 5.38 10.82
N GLN A 68 1.85 5.98 9.63
CA GLN A 68 2.01 7.43 9.43
C GLN A 68 0.70 8.21 9.59
N ASP A 69 -0.43 7.54 9.77
CA ASP A 69 -1.78 8.12 9.78
C ASP A 69 -2.00 9.06 8.56
N ARG A 70 -1.52 8.63 7.39
CA ARG A 70 -1.51 9.45 6.17
C ARG A 70 -1.75 8.63 4.90
N GLU A 71 -2.72 9.08 4.11
CA GLU A 71 -3.00 8.52 2.78
C GLU A 71 -1.82 8.77 1.83
N PRO A 72 -1.40 7.78 1.02
CA PRO A 72 -0.46 8.05 -0.05
C PRO A 72 -1.12 8.98 -1.08
N THR A 73 -0.31 9.84 -1.70
CA THR A 73 -0.73 10.69 -2.82
C THR A 73 0.27 10.50 -3.93
N TYR A 74 -0.19 10.01 -5.07
CA TYR A 74 0.67 9.62 -6.17
C TYR A 74 0.69 10.66 -7.26
N VAL A 75 1.90 10.92 -7.79
CA VAL A 75 2.09 11.82 -8.92
C VAL A 75 1.92 11.04 -10.21
N GLN A 76 0.90 11.40 -11.00
CA GLN A 76 0.71 10.77 -12.31
C GLN A 76 1.93 10.97 -13.21
N GLY A 77 2.31 9.92 -13.92
CA GLY A 77 3.50 9.91 -14.78
C GLY A 77 4.77 9.46 -14.07
N LEU A 78 4.88 9.66 -12.75
CA LEU A 78 6.02 9.19 -11.95
C LEU A 78 5.72 7.90 -11.20
N THR A 79 4.48 7.72 -10.76
CA THR A 79 4.05 6.54 -10.00
C THR A 79 3.12 5.69 -10.84
N GLN A 80 3.29 4.36 -10.79
CA GLN A 80 2.37 3.40 -11.42
C GLN A 80 2.33 2.08 -10.63
N ALA A 81 1.29 1.27 -10.87
CA ALA A 81 1.15 -0.06 -10.29
C ALA A 81 1.66 -1.14 -11.27
N PHE A 82 2.36 -2.14 -10.74
CA PHE A 82 2.99 -3.22 -11.51
C PHE A 82 2.80 -4.57 -10.83
N SER A 83 2.90 -5.65 -11.61
CA SER A 83 2.92 -7.02 -11.10
C SER A 83 4.31 -7.49 -10.64
N LYS A 84 5.32 -6.62 -10.71
CA LYS A 84 6.69 -6.91 -10.28
C LYS A 84 7.31 -5.68 -9.59
N PRO A 85 8.23 -5.90 -8.64
CA PRO A 85 8.99 -4.81 -8.05
C PRO A 85 10.03 -4.28 -9.04
N TRP A 86 10.50 -3.05 -8.81
CA TRP A 86 11.61 -2.43 -9.51
C TRP A 86 11.54 -2.54 -11.04
N THR A 87 10.36 -2.28 -11.61
CA THR A 87 10.14 -2.18 -13.05
C THR A 87 9.28 -0.96 -13.39
N PHE A 88 9.49 -0.41 -14.58
CA PHE A 88 8.60 0.57 -15.19
C PHE A 88 8.22 0.17 -16.62
N ASP A 89 8.30 -1.13 -16.93
CA ASP A 89 7.92 -1.70 -18.20
C ASP A 89 6.40 -1.80 -18.31
N GLU A 90 5.85 -1.31 -19.43
CA GLU A 90 4.42 -1.35 -19.73
C GLU A 90 3.88 -2.79 -19.78
N ALA A 91 4.73 -3.79 -20.07
CA ALA A 91 4.33 -5.20 -20.07
C ALA A 91 3.93 -5.73 -18.68
N ASP A 92 4.51 -5.18 -17.62
CA ASP A 92 4.22 -5.55 -16.23
C ASP A 92 3.20 -4.61 -15.57
N ARG A 93 2.69 -3.60 -16.31
CA ARG A 93 1.84 -2.56 -15.76
C ARG A 93 0.44 -3.07 -15.46
N ILE A 94 0.00 -2.78 -14.23
CA ILE A 94 -1.38 -2.99 -13.80
C ILE A 94 -2.17 -1.70 -14.04
N ARG A 95 -3.13 -1.75 -14.97
CA ARG A 95 -3.99 -0.59 -15.31
C ARG A 95 -5.23 -0.47 -14.42
N LYS A 96 -5.66 -1.57 -13.80
CA LYS A 96 -6.80 -1.64 -12.88
C LYS A 96 -6.47 -2.53 -11.68
N PRO A 97 -6.67 -2.05 -10.44
CA PRO A 97 -7.18 -0.72 -10.05
C PRO A 97 -6.26 0.42 -10.51
N SER A 98 -6.82 1.59 -10.80
CA SER A 98 -6.01 2.78 -11.12
C SER A 98 -5.36 3.35 -9.84
N LEU A 99 -4.38 4.25 -9.97
CA LEU A 99 -3.78 4.89 -8.78
C LEU A 99 -4.83 5.58 -7.90
N TYR A 100 -5.82 6.24 -8.50
CA TYR A 100 -6.92 6.85 -7.75
C TYR A 100 -7.78 5.80 -7.01
N ASP A 101 -8.02 4.65 -7.64
CA ASP A 101 -8.73 3.55 -6.97
C ASP A 101 -7.90 3.01 -5.80
N ILE A 102 -6.58 2.95 -5.95
CA ILE A 102 -5.64 2.54 -4.90
C ILE A 102 -5.63 3.54 -3.74
N GLU A 103 -5.50 4.84 -4.00
CA GLU A 103 -5.60 5.88 -2.97
C GLU A 103 -6.93 5.79 -2.20
N LYS A 104 -8.03 5.55 -2.92
CA LYS A 104 -9.34 5.34 -2.30
C LYS A 104 -9.39 4.07 -1.45
N ILE A 105 -8.73 2.99 -1.86
CA ILE A 105 -8.58 1.77 -1.04
C ILE A 105 -7.80 2.08 0.24
N MET A 106 -6.72 2.86 0.15
CA MET A 106 -5.91 3.26 1.30
C MET A 106 -6.67 4.13 2.29
N ARG A 107 -7.49 5.08 1.81
CA ARG A 107 -8.41 5.83 2.67
C ARG A 107 -9.37 4.92 3.42
N LYS A 108 -9.99 3.97 2.73
CA LYS A 108 -10.91 3.01 3.38
C LYS A 108 -10.18 2.12 4.40
N LEU A 109 -8.92 1.77 4.16
CA LEU A 109 -8.11 1.02 5.11
C LEU A 109 -7.91 1.82 6.41
N GLN A 110 -7.62 3.12 6.31
CA GLN A 110 -7.54 4.00 7.49
C GLN A 110 -8.86 4.08 8.24
N ASP A 111 -9.97 4.27 7.52
CA ASP A 111 -11.31 4.31 8.12
C ASP A 111 -11.61 2.98 8.84
N GLU A 112 -11.34 1.84 8.20
CA GLU A 112 -11.54 0.51 8.78
C GLU A 112 -10.72 0.34 10.06
N ALA A 113 -9.42 0.67 10.02
CA ALA A 113 -8.54 0.57 11.18
C ALA A 113 -9.03 1.46 12.33
N LYS A 114 -9.40 2.71 12.03
CA LYS A 114 -9.85 3.68 13.02
C LYS A 114 -11.16 3.28 13.69
N TYR A 115 -12.14 2.79 12.93
CA TYR A 115 -13.50 2.59 13.42
C TYR A 115 -13.84 1.14 13.80
N GLN A 116 -13.19 0.14 13.20
CA GLN A 116 -13.49 -1.28 13.42
C GLN A 116 -12.43 -2.00 14.25
N TRP A 117 -11.15 -1.59 14.17
CA TRP A 117 -10.06 -2.30 14.86
C TRP A 117 -9.68 -1.69 16.22
N SER A 118 -10.07 -0.44 16.47
CA SER A 118 -9.91 0.26 17.75
C SER A 118 -10.96 -0.11 18.82
N ARG A 119 -11.68 -1.23 18.65
CA ARG A 119 -12.71 -1.72 19.58
C ARG A 119 -12.29 -2.98 20.31
#